data_AF-A0A8S3QGZ5-F1
#
_entry.id   AF-A0A8S3QGZ5-F1
#
_cell.length_a   1.000
_cell.length_b   1.000
_cell.length_c   1.000
_cell.angle_alpha   90.00
_cell.angle_beta   90.00
_cell.angle_gamma   90.00
#
_symmetry.space_group_name_H-M   'P 1'
#
loop_
_entity.id
_entity.type
_entity.pdbx_description
1 polymer ?
#
loop_
_entity_poly.entity_id
_entity_poly.type
_entity_poly.pdbx_seq_one_letter_code
_entity_poly.pdbx_strand_id
1 'polypeptide(L)'
;MTLPQTFREDWEFLVRNKALPEERMTAVETGGCPHAAIREDYSLNMEEVRDLTRKFDPEVVIIESGGDNLAANFSRELADYIIYIIDVAGGDKIPRKGGPGITQSDLLVVNKTDLAEAVGADLKVMERDAAMMRQSGPTLFTQAKNMIGIPEICDLIMTAEDWEFLVRNKALPEERMTAVETGGCPHAAIREDYSLNMEEVRDLTRKFDPEVVIIESGGDNLAANFSRELADYIIYIIDVAGGDKIPRKGGPGITQSDLLVVNKTDLAEAVGADLKVMERDAAMMRQSGPTLFTQAKNMIGIPEICDLIMTAYKQSVKKST
;
A
#
# COMPACT_ATOMS: atom_id res chain seq x y z
N MET A 1 24.17 -16.72 16.54
CA MET A 1 23.82 -16.23 17.89
C MET A 1 22.56 -16.98 18.31
N THR A 2 22.51 -17.60 19.49
CA THR A 2 21.33 -18.36 19.94
C THR A 2 20.25 -17.40 20.42
N LEU A 3 19.17 -17.24 19.65
CA LEU A 3 18.02 -16.42 20.02
C LEU A 3 17.33 -16.97 21.29
N PRO A 4 16.79 -16.09 22.17
CA PRO A 4 15.95 -16.50 23.31
C PRO A 4 14.72 -17.30 22.86
N GLN A 5 14.17 -18.13 23.77
CA GLN A 5 13.18 -19.15 23.42
C GLN A 5 11.86 -18.61 22.84
N THR A 6 11.36 -17.45 23.31
CA THR A 6 10.13 -16.84 22.80
C THR A 6 10.31 -16.23 21.41
N PHE A 7 11.41 -15.50 21.19
CA PHE A 7 11.78 -14.99 19.85
C PHE A 7 11.94 -16.12 18.83
N ARG A 8 12.42 -17.27 19.29
CA ARG A 8 12.57 -18.45 18.44
C ARG A 8 11.23 -18.98 17.95
N GLU A 9 10.16 -18.93 18.74
CA GLU A 9 8.85 -19.46 18.32
C GLU A 9 8.22 -18.63 17.19
N ASP A 10 8.22 -17.30 17.31
CA ASP A 10 7.71 -16.40 16.27
C ASP A 10 8.59 -16.46 15.01
N TRP A 11 9.91 -16.46 15.19
CA TRP A 11 10.87 -16.63 14.11
C TRP A 11 10.66 -17.96 13.36
N GLU A 12 10.62 -19.08 14.09
CA GLU A 12 10.38 -20.40 13.51
C GLU A 12 9.01 -20.48 12.85
N PHE A 13 8.00 -19.80 13.39
CA PHE A 13 6.68 -19.70 12.76
C PHE A 13 6.78 -19.01 11.40
N LEU A 14 7.43 -17.84 11.31
CA LEU A 14 7.61 -17.10 10.06
C LEU A 14 8.40 -17.92 9.03
N VAL A 15 9.52 -18.54 9.44
CA VAL A 15 10.34 -19.40 8.58
C VAL A 15 9.53 -20.61 8.08
N ARG A 16 8.83 -21.32 8.98
CA ARG A 16 8.04 -22.51 8.63
C ARG A 16 6.93 -22.19 7.63
N ASN A 17 6.31 -21.02 7.75
CA ASN A 17 5.26 -20.58 6.85
C ASN A 17 5.80 -19.88 5.58
N LYS A 18 7.13 -19.77 5.43
CA LYS A 18 7.79 -19.08 4.31
C LYS A 18 7.29 -17.64 4.15
N ALA A 19 7.01 -16.97 5.26
CA ALA A 19 6.53 -15.59 5.26
C ALA A 19 7.63 -14.62 4.77
N LEU A 20 8.87 -14.83 5.20
CA LEU A 20 10.04 -14.07 4.75
C LEU A 20 11.29 -14.97 4.74
N PRO A 21 12.24 -14.79 3.79
CA PRO A 21 13.56 -15.43 3.87
C PRO A 21 14.27 -15.10 5.19
N GLU A 22 14.92 -16.09 5.81
CA GLU A 22 15.56 -15.95 7.12
C GLU A 22 16.62 -14.83 7.15
N GLU A 23 17.37 -14.67 6.06
CA GLU A 23 18.37 -13.60 5.91
C GLU A 23 17.81 -12.18 5.93
N ARG A 24 16.49 -12.02 5.72
CA ARG A 24 15.77 -10.74 5.71
C ARG A 24 15.11 -10.41 7.05
N MET A 25 15.27 -11.27 8.05
CA MET A 25 14.79 -11.03 9.40
C MET A 25 15.98 -10.76 10.33
N THR A 26 15.75 -9.98 11.37
CA THR A 26 16.68 -9.78 12.48
C THR A 26 15.89 -9.68 13.78
N ALA A 27 16.53 -9.95 14.91
CA ALA A 27 15.91 -9.87 16.21
C ALA A 27 16.73 -8.95 17.11
N VAL A 28 16.06 -7.97 17.71
CA VAL A 28 16.68 -7.02 18.63
C VAL A 28 16.46 -7.53 20.05
N GLU A 29 17.53 -7.95 20.71
CA GLU A 29 17.47 -8.30 22.12
C GLU A 29 17.66 -7.05 22.98
N THR A 30 16.59 -6.64 23.65
CA THR A 30 16.59 -5.44 24.47
C THR A 30 16.87 -5.84 25.91
N GLY A 31 17.96 -5.36 26.51
CA GLY A 31 18.32 -5.67 27.91
C GLY A 31 17.40 -5.06 28.98
N GLY A 32 16.24 -4.53 28.59
CA GLY A 32 15.30 -3.80 29.43
C GLY A 32 13.83 -4.10 29.10
N CYS A 33 12.90 -3.29 29.60
CA CYS A 33 11.46 -3.45 29.31
C CYS A 33 11.21 -3.26 27.80
N PRO A 34 10.52 -4.20 27.10
CA PRO A 34 10.25 -4.10 25.66
C PRO A 34 9.62 -2.77 25.25
N HIS A 35 8.73 -2.22 26.10
CA HIS A 35 8.09 -0.93 25.90
C HIS A 35 9.08 0.24 25.83
N ALA A 36 10.14 0.21 26.61
CA ALA A 36 11.18 1.25 26.59
C ALA A 36 11.99 1.17 25.30
N ALA A 37 12.24 -0.05 24.82
CA ALA A 37 13.07 -0.28 23.64
C ALA A 37 12.43 0.15 22.30
N ILE A 38 11.12 0.34 22.28
CA ILE A 38 10.41 0.83 21.09
C ILE A 38 10.00 2.30 21.21
N ARG A 39 10.13 2.91 22.39
CA ARG A 39 9.59 4.25 22.68
C ARG A 39 10.60 5.25 23.22
N GLU A 40 11.48 4.81 24.11
CA GLU A 40 12.39 5.69 24.86
C GLU A 40 13.84 5.51 24.39
N ASP A 41 14.28 4.27 24.19
CA ASP A 41 15.61 3.93 23.68
C ASP A 41 15.49 2.85 22.58
N TYR A 42 15.22 3.33 21.37
CA TYR A 42 15.10 2.52 20.16
C TYR A 42 16.37 2.50 19.32
N SER A 43 17.52 2.84 19.91
CA SER A 43 18.80 2.93 19.21
C SER A 43 19.20 1.61 18.53
N LEU A 44 19.03 0.48 19.22
CA LEU A 44 19.30 -0.86 18.67
C LEU A 44 18.36 -1.23 17.52
N ASN A 45 17.07 -0.90 17.64
CA ASN A 45 16.11 -1.11 16.56
C ASN A 45 16.52 -0.30 15.32
N MET A 46 16.91 0.96 15.50
CA MET A 46 17.35 1.83 14.40
C MET A 46 18.65 1.36 13.74
N GLU A 47 19.56 0.75 14.49
CA GLU A 47 20.78 0.15 13.93
C GLU A 47 20.44 -1.04 13.01
N GLU A 48 19.60 -1.95 13.49
CA GLU A 48 19.14 -3.10 12.71
C GLU A 48 18.32 -2.70 11.47
N VAL A 49 17.43 -1.71 11.61
CA VAL A 49 16.69 -1.14 10.47
C VAL A 49 17.66 -0.61 9.43
N ARG A 50 18.67 0.18 9.82
CA ARG A 50 19.68 0.72 8.89
C ARG A 50 20.45 -0.38 8.17
N ASP A 51 20.81 -1.45 8.88
CA ASP A 51 21.56 -2.55 8.29
C ASP A 51 20.72 -3.38 7.32
N LEU A 52 19.45 -3.66 7.65
CA LEU A 52 18.50 -4.28 6.73
C LEU A 52 18.28 -3.40 5.50
N THR A 53 18.06 -2.09 5.68
CA THR A 53 17.86 -1.16 4.58
C THR A 53 19.06 -1.13 3.65
N ARG A 54 20.29 -1.03 4.18
CA ARG A 54 21.51 -1.05 3.37
C ARG A 54 21.71 -2.36 2.61
N LYS A 55 21.35 -3.48 3.24
CA LYS A 55 21.61 -4.81 2.68
C LYS A 55 20.59 -5.22 1.62
N PHE A 56 19.34 -4.79 1.77
CA PHE A 56 18.24 -5.32 0.98
C PHE A 56 17.41 -4.28 0.21
N ASP A 57 17.61 -2.99 0.48
CA ASP A 57 16.85 -1.89 -0.14
C ASP A 57 15.33 -2.15 -0.16
N PRO A 58 14.72 -2.46 1.00
CA PRO A 58 13.30 -2.81 1.07
C PRO A 58 12.40 -1.58 0.88
N GLU A 59 11.25 -1.79 0.26
CA GLU A 59 10.16 -0.79 0.20
C GLU A 59 9.58 -0.55 1.60
N VAL A 60 9.39 -1.62 2.38
CA VAL A 60 8.84 -1.57 3.75
C VAL A 60 9.70 -2.41 4.71
N VAL A 61 9.97 -1.86 5.91
CA VAL A 61 10.53 -2.59 7.05
C VAL A 61 9.45 -2.72 8.12
N ILE A 62 9.10 -3.95 8.48
CA ILE A 62 8.12 -4.22 9.55
C ILE A 62 8.86 -4.42 10.87
N ILE A 63 8.48 -3.64 11.88
CA ILE A 63 8.99 -3.77 13.24
C ILE A 63 7.84 -4.28 14.11
N GLU A 64 8.02 -5.47 14.67
CA GLU A 64 7.06 -6.06 15.60
C GLU A 64 7.56 -5.88 17.04
N SER A 65 6.64 -5.56 17.94
CA SER A 65 6.87 -5.66 19.38
C SER A 65 5.79 -6.51 20.01
N GLY A 66 6.20 -7.62 20.62
CA GLY A 66 5.32 -8.39 21.50
C GLY A 66 4.96 -7.55 22.73
N GLY A 67 3.68 -7.31 22.95
CA GLY A 67 3.20 -6.54 24.10
C GLY A 67 1.81 -6.99 24.52
N ASP A 68 1.64 -7.22 25.82
CA ASP A 68 0.37 -7.54 26.47
C ASP A 68 -0.32 -6.29 27.08
N ASN A 69 0.16 -5.09 26.72
CA ASN A 69 -0.21 -3.85 27.38
C ASN A 69 -0.67 -2.77 26.40
N LEU A 70 -1.81 -2.16 26.74
CA LEU A 70 -2.40 -1.00 26.03
C LEU A 70 -1.53 0.28 26.08
N ALA A 71 -0.51 0.28 26.93
CA ALA A 71 0.48 1.35 27.01
C ALA A 71 1.63 1.23 25.98
N ALA A 72 1.73 0.10 25.26
CA ALA A 72 2.72 -0.06 24.21
C ALA A 72 2.41 0.85 23.02
N ASN A 73 3.37 1.68 22.66
CA ASN A 73 3.33 2.50 21.46
C ASN A 73 4.76 2.75 20.98
N PHE A 74 4.98 2.70 19.67
CA PHE A 74 6.27 3.00 19.07
C PHE A 74 6.56 4.50 19.13
N SER A 75 7.85 4.85 19.19
CA SER A 75 8.30 6.21 18.90
C SER A 75 8.04 6.52 17.43
N ARG A 76 7.58 7.73 17.14
CA ARG A 76 7.44 8.26 15.77
C ARG A 76 8.78 8.45 15.06
N GLU A 77 9.89 8.43 15.80
CA GLU A 77 11.24 8.40 15.20
C GLU A 77 11.70 6.99 14.83
N LEU A 78 11.02 5.95 15.33
CA LEU A 78 11.32 4.55 14.99
C LEU A 78 10.40 4.02 13.90
N ALA A 79 9.12 4.41 13.90
CA ALA A 79 8.13 3.95 12.93
C ALA A 79 7.36 5.14 12.35
N ASP A 80 7.38 5.23 11.02
CA ASP A 80 6.64 6.24 10.26
C ASP A 80 5.13 5.96 10.34
N TYR A 81 4.75 4.69 10.19
CA TYR A 81 3.36 4.19 10.30
C TYR A 81 3.23 3.15 11.43
N ILE A 82 2.27 3.33 12.32
CA ILE A 82 2.04 2.50 13.51
C ILE A 82 0.70 1.78 13.39
N ILE A 83 0.76 0.45 13.38
CA ILE A 83 -0.40 -0.43 13.48
C ILE A 83 -0.49 -0.95 14.90
N TYR A 84 -1.65 -0.77 15.54
CA TYR A 84 -1.93 -1.33 16.85
C TYR A 84 -3.00 -2.40 16.74
N ILE A 85 -2.70 -3.60 17.24
CA ILE A 85 -3.59 -4.76 17.11
C ILE A 85 -4.16 -5.12 18.48
N ILE A 86 -5.49 -5.20 18.57
CA ILE A 86 -6.20 -5.73 19.74
C ILE A 86 -7.00 -6.98 19.36
N ASP A 87 -7.14 -7.88 20.33
CA ASP A 87 -7.85 -9.14 20.17
C ASP A 87 -9.26 -9.05 20.77
N VAL A 88 -10.27 -9.48 20.00
CA VAL A 88 -11.66 -9.59 20.48
C VAL A 88 -11.77 -10.50 21.71
N ALA A 89 -10.91 -11.51 21.85
CA ALA A 89 -10.85 -12.37 23.04
C ALA A 89 -10.49 -11.60 24.33
N GLY A 90 -9.91 -10.40 24.22
CA GLY A 90 -9.69 -9.49 25.35
C GLY A 90 -10.98 -8.83 25.88
N GLY A 91 -12.09 -8.96 25.15
CA GLY A 91 -13.42 -8.44 25.47
C GLY A 91 -13.75 -7.11 24.78
N ASP A 92 -15.04 -6.82 24.66
CA ASP A 92 -15.57 -5.64 23.96
C ASP A 92 -15.21 -4.28 24.58
N LYS A 93 -14.79 -4.27 25.85
CA LYS A 93 -14.37 -3.07 26.58
C LYS A 93 -12.97 -2.59 26.22
N ILE A 94 -12.16 -3.38 25.50
CA ILE A 94 -10.76 -3.04 25.21
C ILE A 94 -10.62 -1.69 24.49
N PRO A 95 -11.37 -1.40 23.40
CA PRO A 95 -11.31 -0.09 22.74
C PRO A 95 -11.53 1.10 23.69
N ARG A 96 -12.52 1.03 24.58
CA ARG A 96 -12.85 2.10 25.54
C ARG A 96 -11.81 2.31 26.64
N LYS A 97 -10.93 1.33 26.89
CA LYS A 97 -9.80 1.57 27.81
C LYS A 97 -8.84 2.62 27.24
N GLY A 98 -8.79 2.80 25.92
CA GLY A 98 -7.88 3.71 25.27
C GLY A 98 -6.41 3.35 25.53
N GLY A 99 -5.60 4.40 25.68
CA GLY A 99 -4.14 4.26 25.76
C GLY A 99 -3.49 4.63 24.42
N PRO A 100 -2.18 4.92 24.43
CA PRO A 100 -1.48 5.47 23.28
C PRO A 100 -1.55 4.55 22.06
N GLY A 101 -1.52 3.22 22.25
CA GLY A 101 -1.70 2.28 21.14
C GLY A 101 -3.06 2.43 20.45
N ILE A 102 -4.16 2.60 21.20
CA ILE A 102 -5.49 2.78 20.62
C ILE A 102 -5.67 4.18 20.06
N THR A 103 -5.20 5.22 20.75
CA THR A 103 -5.54 6.62 20.42
C THR A 103 -4.55 7.30 19.49
N GLN A 104 -3.33 6.77 19.32
CA GLN A 104 -2.25 7.43 18.57
C GLN A 104 -1.70 6.58 17.42
N SER A 105 -2.10 5.32 17.28
CA SER A 105 -1.75 4.52 16.10
C SER A 105 -2.46 5.05 14.86
N ASP A 106 -1.80 4.97 13.71
CA ASP A 106 -2.39 5.36 12.42
C ASP A 106 -3.52 4.40 12.06
N LEU A 107 -3.32 3.11 12.34
CA LEU A 107 -4.33 2.07 12.17
C LEU A 107 -4.57 1.30 13.46
N LEU A 108 -5.83 1.16 13.86
CA LEU A 108 -6.25 0.18 14.87
C LEU A 108 -6.83 -1.06 14.18
N VAL A 109 -6.32 -2.23 14.53
CA VAL A 109 -6.83 -3.51 14.04
C VAL A 109 -7.51 -4.26 15.20
N VAL A 110 -8.78 -4.57 15.03
CA VAL A 110 -9.56 -5.43 15.92
C VAL A 110 -9.61 -6.83 15.30
N ASN A 111 -8.69 -7.70 15.71
CA ASN A 111 -8.51 -9.03 15.12
C ASN A 111 -9.29 -10.12 15.89
N LYS A 112 -9.48 -11.26 15.23
CA LYS A 112 -10.23 -12.43 15.72
C LYS A 112 -11.72 -12.17 15.93
N THR A 113 -12.31 -11.42 15.01
CA THR A 113 -13.75 -11.11 15.04
C THR A 113 -14.64 -12.35 14.96
N ASP A 114 -14.12 -13.46 14.45
CA ASP A 114 -14.76 -14.77 14.48
C ASP A 114 -14.99 -15.32 15.89
N LEU A 115 -14.26 -14.83 16.90
CA LEU A 115 -14.39 -15.27 18.29
C LEU A 115 -15.42 -14.46 19.09
N ALA A 116 -16.01 -13.40 18.52
CA ALA A 116 -16.87 -12.46 19.24
C ALA A 116 -18.01 -13.15 19.99
N GLU A 117 -18.73 -14.06 19.34
CA GLU A 117 -19.82 -14.83 19.96
C GLU A 117 -19.30 -15.74 21.09
N ALA A 118 -18.17 -16.42 20.86
CA ALA A 118 -17.59 -17.37 21.81
C ALA A 118 -17.12 -16.70 23.11
N VAL A 119 -16.73 -15.43 23.06
CA VAL A 119 -16.27 -14.65 24.23
C VAL A 119 -17.32 -13.65 24.73
N GLY A 120 -18.50 -13.61 24.11
CA GLY A 120 -19.57 -12.69 24.48
C GLY A 120 -19.24 -11.21 24.22
N ALA A 121 -18.41 -10.91 23.22
CA ALA A 121 -18.06 -9.56 22.81
C ALA A 121 -19.02 -9.04 21.73
N ASP A 122 -19.44 -7.77 21.84
CA ASP A 122 -20.23 -7.08 20.82
C ASP A 122 -19.32 -6.22 19.93
N LEU A 123 -19.18 -6.60 18.66
CA LEU A 123 -18.36 -5.87 17.68
C LEU A 123 -18.86 -4.44 17.44
N LYS A 124 -20.17 -4.18 17.54
CA LYS A 124 -20.71 -2.82 17.40
C LYS A 124 -20.34 -1.93 18.58
N VAL A 125 -20.25 -2.51 19.78
CA VAL A 125 -19.74 -1.79 20.96
C VAL A 125 -18.27 -1.45 20.75
N MET A 126 -17.48 -2.42 20.25
CA MET A 126 -16.05 -2.20 19.97
C MET A 126 -15.84 -1.11 18.91
N GLU A 127 -16.61 -1.15 17.82
CA GLU A 127 -16.54 -0.17 16.73
C GLU A 127 -16.87 1.24 17.23
N ARG A 128 -17.99 1.39 17.96
CA ARG A 128 -18.39 2.67 18.56
C ARG A 128 -17.31 3.20 19.52
N ASP A 129 -16.82 2.34 20.41
CA ASP A 129 -15.85 2.74 21.43
C ASP A 129 -14.50 3.09 20.79
N ALA A 130 -14.08 2.38 19.74
CA ALA A 130 -12.90 2.70 18.93
C ALA A 130 -13.05 4.07 18.23
N ALA A 131 -14.17 4.29 17.54
CA ALA A 131 -14.45 5.56 16.86
C ALA A 131 -14.44 6.74 17.84
N MET A 132 -15.01 6.56 19.03
CA MET A 132 -14.95 7.58 20.08
C MET A 132 -13.52 7.88 20.54
N MET A 133 -12.73 6.85 20.86
CA MET A 133 -11.38 7.03 21.39
C MET A 133 -10.39 7.56 20.34
N ARG A 134 -10.64 7.25 19.06
CA ARG A 134 -9.79 7.63 17.92
C ARG A 134 -10.26 8.88 17.20
N GLN A 135 -11.36 9.50 17.62
CA GLN A 135 -12.00 10.61 16.89
C GLN A 135 -12.27 10.22 15.42
N SER A 136 -12.78 9.00 15.22
CA SER A 136 -13.02 8.37 13.91
C SER A 136 -11.76 8.05 13.09
N GLY A 137 -10.58 7.94 13.71
CA GLY A 137 -9.37 7.45 13.03
C GLY A 137 -9.48 6.01 12.52
N PRO A 138 -8.70 5.62 11.49
CA PRO A 138 -8.84 4.35 10.77
C PRO A 138 -8.88 3.13 11.69
N THR A 139 -9.90 2.28 11.54
CA THR A 139 -10.08 1.07 12.34
C THR A 139 -10.58 -0.07 11.45
N LEU A 140 -9.89 -1.21 11.46
CA LEU A 140 -10.28 -2.39 10.70
C LEU A 140 -10.60 -3.58 11.60
N PHE A 141 -11.68 -4.28 11.27
CA PHE A 141 -12.13 -5.49 11.95
C PHE A 141 -11.76 -6.70 11.11
N THR A 142 -10.90 -7.57 11.63
CA THR A 142 -10.21 -8.58 10.81
C THR A 142 -10.34 -10.00 11.37
N GLN A 143 -10.06 -10.96 10.51
CA GLN A 143 -9.85 -12.37 10.85
C GLN A 143 -8.59 -12.85 10.14
N ALA A 144 -7.43 -12.62 10.75
CA ALA A 144 -6.14 -12.95 10.13
C ALA A 144 -6.05 -14.42 9.68
N LYS A 145 -6.62 -15.35 10.45
CA LYS A 145 -6.65 -16.78 10.13
C LYS A 145 -7.39 -17.08 8.82
N ASN A 146 -8.40 -16.28 8.49
CA ASN A 146 -9.25 -16.45 7.31
C ASN A 146 -8.93 -15.43 6.20
N MET A 147 -7.87 -14.63 6.36
CA MET A 147 -7.48 -13.55 5.45
C MET A 147 -8.55 -12.48 5.22
N ILE A 148 -9.48 -12.30 6.16
CA ILE A 148 -10.52 -11.24 6.09
C ILE A 148 -9.95 -9.96 6.69
N GLY A 149 -10.01 -8.85 5.94
CA GLY A 149 -9.51 -7.55 6.38
C GLY A 149 -7.99 -7.38 6.25
N ILE A 150 -7.26 -8.43 5.83
CA ILE A 150 -5.81 -8.37 5.65
C ILE A 150 -5.41 -7.62 4.37
N PRO A 151 -6.05 -7.85 3.20
CA PRO A 151 -5.79 -7.05 2.01
C PRO A 151 -5.96 -5.55 2.26
N GLU A 152 -7.01 -5.16 2.98
CA GLU A 152 -7.29 -3.76 3.31
C GLU A 152 -6.22 -3.15 4.22
N ILE A 153 -5.61 -3.94 5.13
CA ILE A 153 -4.44 -3.50 5.90
C ILE A 153 -3.25 -3.26 4.96
N CYS A 154 -2.99 -4.18 4.03
CA CYS A 154 -1.90 -4.03 3.07
C CYS A 154 -2.09 -2.78 2.21
N ASP A 155 -3.29 -2.55 1.68
CA ASP A 155 -3.61 -1.39 0.85
C ASP A 155 -3.35 -0.07 1.60
N LEU A 156 -3.71 0.00 2.90
CA LEU A 156 -3.42 1.17 3.73
C LEU A 156 -1.92 1.41 3.94
N ILE A 157 -1.15 0.34 4.21
CA ILE A 157 0.31 0.45 4.37
C ILE A 157 0.96 0.91 3.07
N MET A 158 0.57 0.31 1.93
CA MET A 158 1.15 0.66 0.63
C MET A 158 0.80 2.08 0.22
N THR A 159 -0.43 2.54 0.46
CA THR A 159 -0.84 3.92 0.18
C THR A 159 -0.01 4.93 0.98
N ALA A 160 0.28 4.62 2.25
CA ALA A 160 1.15 5.45 3.08
C ALA A 160 2.60 5.43 2.57
N GLU A 161 3.13 4.28 2.16
CA GLU A 161 4.49 4.18 1.59
C GLU A 161 4.61 4.97 0.28
N ASP A 162 3.65 4.82 -0.63
CA ASP A 162 3.65 5.53 -1.92
C ASP A 162 3.69 7.05 -1.68
N TRP A 163 2.88 7.54 -0.73
CA TRP A 163 2.89 8.93 -0.31
C TRP A 163 4.26 9.38 0.21
N GLU A 164 4.81 8.66 1.19
CA GLU A 164 6.09 8.97 1.80
C GLU A 164 7.24 8.90 0.78
N PHE A 165 7.19 7.93 -0.13
CA PHE A 165 8.14 7.78 -1.23
C PHE A 165 8.16 9.01 -2.12
N LEU A 166 6.99 9.51 -2.54
CA LEU A 166 6.87 10.70 -3.39
C LEU A 166 7.38 11.96 -2.68
N VAL A 167 7.04 12.12 -1.39
CA VAL A 167 7.52 13.24 -0.57
C VAL A 167 9.04 13.19 -0.41
N ARG A 168 9.60 12.03 -0.03
CA ARG A 168 11.04 11.82 0.16
C ARG A 168 11.84 12.09 -1.12
N ASN A 169 11.30 11.68 -2.27
CA ASN A 169 11.93 11.90 -3.57
C ASN A 169 11.62 13.27 -4.18
N LYS A 170 10.85 14.12 -3.48
CA LYS A 170 10.47 15.47 -3.93
C LYS A 170 9.82 15.46 -5.32
N ALA A 171 8.93 14.50 -5.55
CA ALA A 171 8.22 14.38 -6.82
C ALA A 171 7.44 15.67 -7.14
N LEU A 172 6.76 16.23 -6.14
CA LEU A 172 6.13 17.55 -6.14
C LEU A 172 6.26 18.19 -4.74
N PRO A 173 5.99 19.50 -4.59
CA PRO A 173 5.76 20.10 -3.28
C PRO A 173 4.65 19.35 -2.53
N GLU A 174 4.87 19.04 -1.25
CA GLU A 174 3.97 18.21 -0.43
C GLU A 174 2.53 18.75 -0.43
N GLU A 175 2.36 20.06 -0.38
CA GLU A 175 1.04 20.70 -0.36
C GLU A 175 0.21 20.48 -1.64
N ARG A 176 0.83 20.00 -2.72
CA ARG A 176 0.23 19.72 -4.04
C ARG A 176 -0.11 18.25 -4.26
N MET A 177 0.22 17.38 -3.31
CA MET A 177 -0.16 15.98 -3.34
C MET A 177 -1.25 15.76 -2.28
N THR A 178 -2.09 14.74 -2.45
CA THR A 178 -2.99 14.24 -1.40
C THR A 178 -3.10 12.72 -1.52
N ALA A 179 -3.18 12.01 -0.41
CA ALA A 179 -3.44 10.57 -0.38
C ALA A 179 -4.92 10.32 -0.08
N VAL A 180 -5.56 9.43 -0.83
CA VAL A 180 -6.98 9.10 -0.65
C VAL A 180 -7.09 7.69 -0.08
N GLU A 181 -7.45 7.59 1.19
CA GLU A 181 -7.72 6.31 1.83
C GLU A 181 -9.14 5.83 1.46
N THR A 182 -9.22 4.80 0.63
CA THR A 182 -10.48 4.37 0.01
C THR A 182 -11.31 3.42 0.87
N GLY A 183 -10.77 2.97 2.02
CA GLY A 183 -11.47 2.14 3.02
C GLY A 183 -11.98 0.79 2.53
N GLY A 184 -11.61 0.37 1.31
CA GLY A 184 -12.11 -0.81 0.61
C GLY A 184 -11.35 -1.03 -0.71
N CYS A 185 -11.83 -1.97 -1.53
CA CYS A 185 -11.08 -2.47 -2.68
C CYS A 185 -10.70 -1.36 -3.69
N PRO A 186 -9.41 -1.21 -4.05
CA PRO A 186 -8.92 -0.10 -4.87
C PRO A 186 -9.67 0.11 -6.19
N HIS A 187 -10.09 -0.95 -6.90
CA HIS A 187 -10.85 -0.77 -8.15
C HIS A 187 -12.21 -0.09 -7.95
N ALA A 188 -12.89 -0.32 -6.82
CA ALA A 188 -14.19 0.29 -6.57
C ALA A 188 -14.03 1.81 -6.44
N ALA A 189 -12.97 2.24 -5.76
CA ALA A 189 -12.68 3.64 -5.48
C ALA A 189 -12.28 4.47 -6.70
N ILE A 190 -11.84 3.82 -7.77
CA ILE A 190 -11.50 4.50 -9.05
C ILE A 190 -12.58 4.32 -10.12
N ARG A 191 -13.60 3.48 -9.87
CA ARG A 191 -14.55 3.06 -10.91
C ARG A 191 -16.01 3.13 -10.51
N GLU A 192 -16.39 2.56 -9.37
CA GLU A 192 -17.78 2.42 -8.95
C GLU A 192 -18.21 3.56 -8.02
N ASP A 193 -17.36 3.89 -7.03
CA ASP A 193 -17.54 5.01 -6.12
C ASP A 193 -16.23 5.81 -6.02
N TYR A 194 -16.04 6.72 -6.97
CA TYR A 194 -14.90 7.64 -7.03
C TYR A 194 -15.20 8.99 -6.38
N SER A 195 -16.21 9.07 -5.51
CA SER A 195 -16.64 10.33 -4.90
C SER A 195 -15.51 11.01 -4.12
N LEU A 196 -14.78 10.26 -3.28
CA LEU A 196 -13.63 10.77 -2.50
C LEU A 196 -12.51 11.27 -3.41
N ASN A 197 -12.13 10.48 -4.42
CA ASN A 197 -11.11 10.89 -5.39
C ASN A 197 -11.52 12.18 -6.14
N MET A 198 -12.79 12.28 -6.53
CA MET A 198 -13.30 13.46 -7.24
C MET A 198 -13.37 14.70 -6.35
N GLU A 199 -13.64 14.55 -5.05
CA GLU A 199 -13.59 15.64 -4.08
C GLU A 199 -12.16 16.19 -3.96
N GLU A 200 -11.17 15.32 -3.78
CA GLU A 200 -9.76 15.70 -3.69
C GLU A 200 -9.25 16.36 -4.98
N VAL A 201 -9.64 15.84 -6.15
CA VAL A 201 -9.33 16.48 -7.45
C VAL A 201 -9.91 17.89 -7.52
N ARG A 202 -11.15 18.11 -7.06
CA ARG A 202 -11.77 19.45 -7.02
C ARG A 202 -11.05 20.37 -6.05
N ASP A 203 -10.59 19.87 -4.92
CA ASP A 203 -9.90 20.65 -3.90
C ASP A 203 -8.53 21.10 -4.37
N LEU A 204 -7.74 20.18 -4.94
CA LEU A 204 -6.48 20.51 -5.60
C LEU A 204 -6.67 21.49 -6.75
N THR A 205 -7.72 21.30 -7.57
CA THR A 205 -8.03 22.19 -8.69
C THR A 205 -8.34 23.61 -8.20
N ARG A 206 -9.19 23.74 -7.18
CA ARG A 206 -9.54 25.05 -6.58
C ARG A 206 -8.33 25.73 -5.94
N LYS A 207 -7.45 24.96 -5.30
CA LYS A 207 -6.31 25.48 -4.54
C LYS A 207 -5.14 25.89 -5.43
N PHE A 208 -4.90 25.17 -6.53
CA PHE A 208 -3.67 25.31 -7.32
C PHE A 208 -3.85 25.61 -8.81
N ASP A 209 -5.08 25.54 -9.34
CA ASP A 209 -5.40 25.74 -10.76
C ASP A 209 -4.44 24.98 -11.72
N PRO A 210 -4.27 23.65 -11.55
CA PRO A 210 -3.31 22.87 -12.32
C PRO A 210 -3.80 22.63 -13.76
N GLU A 211 -2.85 22.54 -14.70
CA GLU A 211 -3.15 22.13 -16.09
C GLU A 211 -3.48 20.63 -16.20
N VAL A 212 -2.88 19.82 -15.30
CA VAL A 212 -3.05 18.37 -15.24
C VAL A 212 -3.05 17.93 -13.77
N VAL A 213 -3.98 17.05 -13.41
CA VAL A 213 -3.96 16.31 -12.15
C VAL A 213 -3.64 14.85 -12.46
N ILE A 214 -2.65 14.29 -11.77
CA ILE A 214 -2.29 12.87 -11.89
C ILE A 214 -2.98 12.13 -10.74
N ILE A 215 -3.68 11.04 -11.07
CA ILE A 215 -4.32 10.16 -10.10
C ILE A 215 -3.67 8.79 -10.24
N GLU A 216 -3.07 8.32 -9.16
CA GLU A 216 -2.53 6.98 -9.05
C GLU A 216 -3.52 6.09 -8.29
N SER A 217 -3.78 4.89 -8.82
CA SER A 217 -4.52 3.87 -8.07
C SER A 217 -3.56 3.09 -7.19
N GLY A 218 -3.98 2.62 -6.02
CA GLY A 218 -3.18 1.76 -5.13
C GLY A 218 -2.82 0.35 -5.66
N GLY A 219 -2.91 0.13 -6.97
CA GLY A 219 -2.68 -1.16 -7.62
C GLY A 219 -3.84 -2.13 -7.46
N ASP A 220 -4.11 -2.93 -8.51
CA ASP A 220 -5.09 -4.03 -8.46
C ASP A 220 -4.82 -4.98 -9.64
N ASN A 221 -5.66 -5.99 -9.81
CA ASN A 221 -5.61 -6.97 -10.87
C ASN A 221 -6.03 -6.40 -12.24
N LEU A 222 -5.95 -7.25 -13.27
CA LEU A 222 -6.22 -6.89 -14.67
C LEU A 222 -7.65 -6.39 -14.95
N ALA A 223 -8.59 -6.58 -14.02
CA ALA A 223 -9.96 -6.09 -14.10
C ALA A 223 -10.13 -4.61 -13.69
N ALA A 224 -9.12 -4.02 -13.04
CA ALA A 224 -9.18 -2.63 -12.63
C ALA A 224 -8.96 -1.66 -13.79
N ASN A 225 -9.77 -0.62 -13.81
CA ASN A 225 -9.67 0.48 -14.76
C ASN A 225 -10.40 1.69 -14.18
N PHE A 226 -9.91 2.90 -14.45
CA PHE A 226 -10.55 4.13 -14.01
C PHE A 226 -11.91 4.34 -14.69
N SER A 227 -12.86 4.94 -13.97
CA SER A 227 -14.05 5.52 -14.57
C SER A 227 -13.63 6.64 -15.53
N ARG A 228 -14.28 6.69 -16.70
CA ARG A 228 -14.11 7.78 -17.66
C ARG A 228 -14.67 9.12 -17.15
N GLU A 229 -15.45 9.11 -16.07
CA GLU A 229 -15.86 10.32 -15.37
C GLU A 229 -14.80 10.83 -14.38
N LEU A 230 -13.88 9.96 -13.94
CA LEU A 230 -12.77 10.33 -13.06
C LEU A 230 -11.52 10.74 -13.85
N ALA A 231 -11.20 10.02 -14.93
CA ALA A 231 -9.97 10.23 -15.69
C ALA A 231 -10.24 10.48 -17.19
N ASP A 232 -9.76 11.63 -17.67
CA ASP A 232 -9.82 12.01 -19.09
C ASP A 232 -8.86 11.18 -19.97
N TYR A 233 -7.73 10.76 -19.40
CA TYR A 233 -6.70 9.98 -20.07
C TYR A 233 -6.15 8.92 -19.11
N ILE A 234 -6.19 7.65 -19.52
CA ILE A 234 -5.85 6.49 -18.68
C ILE A 234 -4.57 5.85 -19.20
N ILE A 235 -3.56 5.79 -18.34
CA ILE A 235 -2.33 5.02 -18.54
C ILE A 235 -2.45 3.75 -17.69
N TYR A 236 -2.32 2.59 -18.32
CA TYR A 236 -2.30 1.31 -17.61
C TYR A 236 -0.91 0.73 -17.68
N ILE A 237 -0.32 0.39 -16.53
CA ILE A 237 1.06 -0.06 -16.42
C ILE A 237 1.07 -1.53 -16.00
N ILE A 238 1.73 -2.37 -16.80
CA ILE A 238 2.08 -3.75 -16.45
C ILE A 238 3.60 -3.89 -16.45
N ASP A 239 4.10 -4.94 -15.82
CA ASP A 239 5.54 -5.20 -15.76
C ASP A 239 5.91 -6.56 -16.38
N VAL A 240 7.13 -6.66 -16.90
CA VAL A 240 7.63 -7.88 -17.55
C VAL A 240 7.81 -9.05 -16.58
N ALA A 241 8.10 -8.80 -15.30
CA ALA A 241 8.21 -9.86 -14.29
C ALA A 241 6.87 -10.52 -13.96
N GLY A 242 5.73 -9.86 -14.24
CA GLY A 242 4.41 -10.49 -14.25
C GLY A 242 4.25 -11.60 -15.31
N GLY A 243 5.17 -11.66 -16.29
CA GLY A 243 5.29 -12.70 -17.30
C GLY A 243 4.72 -12.32 -18.67
N ASP A 244 5.26 -12.96 -19.72
CA ASP A 244 4.94 -12.64 -21.13
C ASP A 244 3.47 -12.85 -21.53
N LYS A 245 2.71 -13.58 -20.71
CA LYS A 245 1.29 -13.89 -20.92
C LYS A 245 0.34 -12.82 -20.42
N ILE A 246 0.82 -11.81 -19.69
CA ILE A 246 -0.05 -10.78 -19.11
C ILE A 246 -0.85 -10.04 -20.20
N PRO A 247 -0.27 -9.59 -21.33
CA PRO A 247 -1.03 -8.90 -22.37
C PRO A 247 -2.23 -9.70 -22.90
N ARG A 248 -2.06 -10.99 -23.22
CA ARG A 248 -3.14 -11.87 -23.73
C ARG A 248 -4.21 -12.24 -22.70
N LYS A 249 -3.97 -12.04 -21.40
CA LYS A 249 -5.04 -12.16 -20.39
C LYS A 249 -6.10 -11.06 -20.56
N GLY A 250 -5.74 -9.92 -21.15
CA GLY A 250 -6.67 -8.83 -21.40
C GLY A 250 -7.15 -8.15 -20.13
N GLY A 251 -8.45 -7.82 -20.11
CA GLY A 251 -9.04 -6.98 -19.09
C GLY A 251 -9.20 -5.52 -19.55
N PRO A 252 -10.05 -4.73 -18.88
CA PRO A 252 -10.33 -3.35 -19.25
C PRO A 252 -9.07 -2.46 -19.19
N GLY A 253 -8.17 -2.67 -18.24
CA GLY A 253 -6.90 -1.92 -18.20
C GLY A 253 -6.06 -2.13 -19.47
N ILE A 254 -5.91 -3.38 -19.92
CA ILE A 254 -5.16 -3.67 -21.16
C ILE A 254 -5.92 -3.21 -22.40
N THR A 255 -7.23 -3.44 -22.48
CA THR A 255 -8.00 -3.26 -23.73
C THR A 255 -8.58 -1.86 -23.92
N GLN A 256 -8.79 -1.09 -22.85
CA GLN A 256 -9.54 0.18 -22.86
C GLN A 256 -8.74 1.39 -22.39
N SER A 257 -7.52 1.22 -21.86
CA SER A 257 -6.64 2.35 -21.53
C SER A 257 -6.18 3.07 -22.79
N ASP A 258 -5.97 4.38 -22.69
CA ASP A 258 -5.49 5.19 -23.81
C ASP A 258 -4.02 4.88 -24.14
N LEU A 259 -3.25 4.51 -23.11
CA LEU A 259 -1.88 4.03 -23.22
C LEU A 259 -1.65 2.80 -22.35
N LEU A 260 -1.09 1.74 -22.94
CA LEU A 260 -0.52 0.62 -22.19
C LEU A 260 1.00 0.79 -22.08
N VAL A 261 1.53 0.69 -20.87
CA VAL A 261 2.97 0.69 -20.61
C VAL A 261 3.37 -0.70 -20.14
N VAL A 262 4.39 -1.28 -20.78
CA VAL A 262 5.04 -2.54 -20.39
C VAL A 262 6.42 -2.20 -19.82
N ASN A 263 6.50 -2.04 -18.51
CA ASN A 263 7.69 -1.58 -17.80
C ASN A 263 8.63 -2.74 -17.39
N LYS A 264 9.84 -2.41 -16.97
CA LYS A 264 10.89 -3.36 -16.51
C LYS A 264 11.38 -4.29 -17.61
N THR A 265 11.50 -3.80 -18.84
CA THR A 265 11.95 -4.62 -19.99
C THR A 265 13.37 -5.18 -19.84
N ASP A 266 14.18 -4.58 -18.98
CA ASP A 266 15.48 -5.08 -18.56
C ASP A 266 15.42 -6.42 -17.82
N LEU A 267 14.27 -6.78 -17.23
CA LEU A 267 14.11 -8.06 -16.52
C LEU A 267 13.70 -9.23 -17.41
N ALA A 268 13.46 -9.01 -18.71
CA ALA A 268 12.91 -10.03 -19.61
C ALA A 268 13.72 -11.34 -19.61
N GLU A 269 15.04 -11.25 -19.71
CA GLU A 269 15.93 -12.42 -19.68
C GLU A 269 15.87 -13.14 -18.34
N ALA A 270 15.87 -12.39 -17.23
CA ALA A 270 15.88 -12.95 -15.88
C ALA A 270 14.61 -13.75 -15.56
N VAL A 271 13.47 -13.38 -16.13
CA VAL A 271 12.18 -14.07 -15.92
C VAL A 271 11.78 -14.97 -17.09
N GLY A 272 12.61 -15.08 -18.12
CA GLY A 272 12.32 -15.87 -19.32
C GLY A 272 11.12 -15.37 -20.13
N ALA A 273 10.85 -14.06 -20.12
CA ALA A 273 9.77 -13.44 -20.87
C ALA A 273 10.22 -13.01 -22.28
N ASP A 274 9.38 -13.26 -23.29
CA ASP A 274 9.62 -12.81 -24.66
C ASP A 274 8.87 -11.49 -24.94
N LEU A 275 9.63 -10.40 -25.09
CA LEU A 275 9.07 -9.07 -25.37
C LEU A 275 8.31 -9.02 -26.71
N LYS A 276 8.71 -9.80 -27.72
CA LYS A 276 8.00 -9.85 -29.01
C LYS A 276 6.64 -10.52 -28.87
N VAL A 277 6.54 -11.52 -28.00
CA VAL A 277 5.26 -12.16 -27.66
C VAL A 277 4.35 -11.16 -26.94
N MET A 278 4.89 -10.41 -25.98
CA MET A 278 4.15 -9.36 -25.29
C MET A 278 3.65 -8.28 -26.24
N GLU A 279 4.51 -7.81 -27.16
CA GLU A 279 4.18 -6.79 -28.15
C GLU A 279 3.05 -7.25 -29.08
N ARG A 280 3.19 -8.45 -29.65
CA ARG A 280 2.17 -9.05 -30.52
C ARG A 280 0.83 -9.17 -29.81
N ASP A 281 0.84 -9.65 -28.57
CA ASP A 281 -0.38 -9.91 -27.82
C ASP A 281 -1.03 -8.60 -27.35
N ALA A 282 -0.24 -7.60 -26.94
CA ALA A 282 -0.73 -6.27 -26.63
C ALA A 282 -1.39 -5.62 -27.86
N ALA A 283 -0.74 -5.69 -29.03
CA ALA A 283 -1.30 -5.17 -30.28
C ALA A 283 -2.62 -5.87 -30.65
N MET A 284 -2.72 -7.19 -30.45
CA MET A 284 -3.96 -7.93 -30.68
C MET A 284 -5.08 -7.47 -29.74
N MET A 285 -4.81 -7.41 -28.44
CA MET A 285 -5.82 -7.06 -27.43
C MET A 285 -6.26 -5.60 -27.51
N ARG A 286 -5.38 -4.71 -27.97
CA ARG A 286 -5.61 -3.27 -28.09
C ARG A 286 -6.05 -2.82 -29.47
N GLN A 287 -6.22 -3.73 -30.43
CA GLN A 287 -6.48 -3.39 -31.84
C GLN A 287 -5.44 -2.37 -32.37
N SER A 288 -4.17 -2.61 -32.04
CA SER A 288 -3.03 -1.73 -32.31
C SER A 288 -3.06 -0.36 -31.61
N GLY A 289 -3.77 -0.24 -30.49
CA GLY A 289 -3.74 0.96 -29.64
C GLY A 289 -2.36 1.23 -29.02
N PRO A 290 -2.07 2.48 -28.61
CA PRO A 290 -0.75 2.90 -28.14
C PRO A 290 -0.21 2.00 -27.04
N THR A 291 0.99 1.45 -27.25
CA THR A 291 1.69 0.59 -26.30
C THR A 291 3.17 0.95 -26.29
N LEU A 292 3.74 1.18 -25.11
CA LEU A 292 5.16 1.51 -24.95
C LEU A 292 5.85 0.49 -24.05
N PHE A 293 7.04 0.06 -24.47
CA PHE A 293 7.93 -0.82 -23.72
C PHE A 293 9.02 0.02 -23.06
N THR A 294 9.13 -0.02 -21.73
CA THR A 294 9.88 0.99 -20.96
C THR A 294 10.80 0.38 -19.90
N GLN A 295 11.70 1.21 -19.39
CA GLN A 295 12.50 0.96 -18.19
C GLN A 295 12.54 2.25 -17.39
N ALA A 296 11.58 2.41 -16.46
CA ALA A 296 11.48 3.64 -15.67
C ALA A 296 12.79 3.97 -14.92
N LYS A 297 13.42 2.94 -14.32
CA LYS A 297 14.71 3.07 -13.62
C LYS A 297 15.84 3.63 -14.49
N ASN A 298 15.82 3.33 -15.78
CA ASN A 298 16.85 3.73 -16.75
C ASN A 298 16.39 4.89 -17.65
N MET A 299 15.23 5.50 -17.37
CA MET A 299 14.62 6.57 -18.16
C MET A 299 14.36 6.23 -19.64
N ILE A 300 14.23 4.94 -19.99
CA ILE A 300 13.93 4.49 -21.36
C ILE A 300 12.42 4.45 -21.55
N GLY A 301 11.92 5.15 -22.58
CA GLY A 301 10.50 5.19 -22.92
C GLY A 301 9.68 6.22 -22.12
N ILE A 302 10.28 6.88 -21.12
CA ILE A 302 9.62 7.89 -20.29
C ILE A 302 9.34 9.19 -21.06
N PRO A 303 10.29 9.75 -21.85
CA PRO A 303 10.00 10.92 -22.68
C PRO A 303 8.83 10.69 -23.65
N GLU A 304 8.74 9.49 -24.23
CA GLU A 304 7.66 9.11 -25.15
C GLU A 304 6.30 9.02 -24.44
N ILE A 305 6.26 8.56 -23.19
CA ILE A 305 5.04 8.62 -22.36
C ILE A 305 4.63 10.09 -22.15
N CYS A 306 5.58 10.96 -21.77
CA CYS A 306 5.31 12.39 -21.58
C CYS A 306 4.75 13.03 -22.85
N ASP A 307 5.31 12.71 -24.02
CA ASP A 307 4.85 13.25 -25.31
C ASP A 307 3.41 12.85 -25.63
N LEU A 308 3.01 11.61 -25.30
CA LEU A 308 1.63 11.15 -25.48
C LEU A 308 0.67 11.88 -24.54
N ILE A 309 1.04 12.07 -23.27
CA ILE A 309 0.25 12.84 -22.31
C ILE A 309 0.06 14.28 -22.79
N MET A 310 1.17 14.95 -23.18
CA MET A 310 1.13 16.33 -23.67
C MET A 310 0.33 16.47 -24.98
N THR A 311 0.34 15.43 -25.81
CA THR A 311 -0.48 15.38 -27.02
C THR A 311 -1.97 15.28 -26.68
N ALA A 312 -2.33 14.41 -25.74
CA ALA A 312 -3.71 14.28 -25.25
C ALA A 312 -4.21 15.58 -24.61
N TYR A 313 -3.41 16.21 -23.77
CA TYR A 313 -3.70 17.52 -23.17
C TYR A 313 -3.98 18.60 -24.23
N LYS A 314 -3.11 18.72 -25.24
CA LYS A 314 -3.34 19.70 -26.33
C LYS A 314 -4.62 19.44 -27.12
N GLN A 315 -5.07 18.19 -27.19
CA GLN A 315 -6.32 17.83 -27.86
C GLN A 315 -7.55 18.13 -27.00
N SER A 316 -7.46 17.97 -25.68
CA SER A 316 -8.58 18.29 -24.77
C SER A 316 -8.84 19.81 -24.74
N VAL A 317 -7.80 20.64 -24.63
CA VAL A 317 -7.92 22.11 -24.64
C VAL A 317 -8.59 22.62 -25.93
N LYS A 318 -8.25 22.04 -27.09
CA LYS A 318 -8.86 22.40 -28.38
C LYS A 318 -10.34 22.03 -28.50
N LYS A 319 -10.82 21.03 -27.76
CA LYS A 319 -12.25 20.66 -27.76
C LYS A 319 -13.08 21.58 -26.87
N SER A 320 -12.45 22.25 -25.90
CA SER A 320 -13.09 23.16 -24.94
C SER A 320 -13.09 24.63 -25.37
N THR A 321 -12.55 24.94 -26.56
CA THR A 321 -12.54 26.26 -27.21
C THR A 321 -13.44 26.29 -28.43
#